data_AF-A0A3A4WQZ1-F1
#
_entry.id   AF-A0A3A4WQZ1-F1
#
_cell.length_a   1.000
_cell.length_b   1.000
_cell.length_c   1.000
_cell.angle_alpha   90.00
_cell.angle_beta   90.00
_cell.angle_gamma   90.00
#
_symmetry.space_group_name_H-M   'P 1'
#
loop_
_entity.id
_entity.type
_entity.pdbx_description
1 polymer ?
#
loop_
_entity_poly.entity_id
_entity_poly.type
_entity_poly.pdbx_seq_one_letter_code
_entity_poly.pdbx_strand_id
1 'polypeptide(L)'
;MFLLFLFALIPAFLLSSFSPVDAQFYKYIDKDGVVRFTDDPARVPEDLRERATEYIGSSPPSQAPAASGPLPAGVTPGGGKPESASSENDSKKDELTVRRAALKSEHDALIKEKERIEKETEIFSKRLKTRKRKEVSRSKLEELSVQKMNWNKRYQEYEEKKKALERAAAPDKRDQ
;
A
#
# COMPACT_ATOMS: atom_id res chain seq x y z
N MET A 1 -60.52 -7.33 -12.68
CA MET A 1 -59.30 -7.94 -12.12
C MET A 1 -58.17 -8.01 -13.17
N PHE A 2 -57.84 -6.88 -13.81
CA PHE A 2 -56.72 -6.79 -14.77
C PHE A 2 -55.89 -5.51 -14.61
N LEU A 3 -56.31 -4.58 -13.74
CA LEU A 3 -55.61 -3.31 -13.51
C LEU A 3 -54.62 -3.35 -12.33
N LEU A 4 -54.47 -4.48 -11.65
CA LEU A 4 -53.51 -4.68 -10.55
C LEU A 4 -52.18 -5.29 -11.01
N PHE A 5 -52.12 -5.89 -12.22
CA PHE A 5 -50.89 -6.48 -12.74
C PHE A 5 -49.94 -5.45 -13.37
N LEU A 6 -50.46 -4.30 -13.82
CA LEU A 6 -49.65 -3.24 -14.45
C LEU A 6 -48.87 -2.39 -13.44
N PHE A 7 -49.30 -2.39 -12.17
CA PHE A 7 -48.61 -1.66 -11.08
C PHE A 7 -47.41 -2.42 -10.49
N ALA A 8 -47.31 -3.73 -10.73
CA ALA A 8 -46.21 -4.57 -10.25
C ALA A 8 -45.02 -4.65 -11.22
N LEU A 9 -45.22 -4.31 -12.49
CA LEU A 9 -44.20 -4.43 -13.55
C LEU A 9 -43.27 -3.22 -13.63
N ILE A 10 -43.75 -2.04 -13.19
CA ILE A 10 -42.99 -0.79 -13.14
C ILE A 10 -41.86 -0.84 -12.07
N PRO A 11 -42.10 -1.25 -10.81
CA PRO A 11 -41.01 -1.35 -9.83
C PRO A 11 -40.00 -2.45 -10.20
N ALA A 12 -40.43 -3.56 -10.82
CA ALA A 12 -39.52 -4.64 -11.23
C ALA A 12 -38.52 -4.21 -12.32
N PHE A 13 -38.91 -3.31 -13.24
CA PHE A 13 -38.01 -2.78 -14.26
C PHE A 13 -37.01 -1.75 -13.70
N LEU A 14 -37.40 -0.99 -12.67
CA LEU A 14 -36.55 0.02 -12.01
C LEU A 14 -35.39 -0.59 -11.21
N LEU A 15 -35.52 -1.81 -10.70
CA LEU A 15 -34.43 -2.48 -9.95
C LEU A 15 -33.34 -3.09 -10.85
N SER A 16 -33.57 -3.24 -12.16
CA SER A 16 -32.60 -3.93 -13.05
C SER A 16 -31.52 -3.02 -13.64
N SER A 17 -31.54 -1.71 -13.36
CA SER A 17 -30.63 -0.72 -13.94
C SER A 17 -29.39 -0.42 -13.08
N PHE A 18 -29.21 -1.09 -11.94
CA PHE A 18 -28.00 -0.94 -11.13
C PHE A 18 -26.89 -1.83 -11.68
N SER A 19 -26.27 -1.39 -12.79
CA SER A 19 -24.95 -1.92 -13.16
C SER A 19 -23.93 -1.46 -12.10
N PRO A 20 -23.08 -2.35 -11.57
CA PRO A 20 -21.98 -1.93 -10.73
C PRO A 20 -21.06 -1.05 -11.58
N VAL A 21 -21.09 0.25 -11.34
CA VAL A 21 -20.07 1.17 -11.84
C VAL A 21 -18.81 0.85 -11.06
N ASP A 22 -17.89 0.14 -11.72
CA ASP A 22 -16.54 -0.05 -11.20
C ASP A 22 -15.77 1.25 -11.49
N ALA A 23 -15.74 2.14 -10.50
CA ALA A 23 -15.05 3.42 -10.62
C ALA A 23 -13.54 3.17 -10.43
N GLN A 24 -12.81 3.13 -11.54
CA GLN A 24 -11.36 3.01 -11.56
C GLN A 24 -10.73 4.33 -11.08
N PHE A 25 -10.04 4.32 -9.94
CA PHE A 25 -9.29 5.47 -9.45
C PHE A 25 -7.82 5.35 -9.84
N TYR A 26 -7.26 6.37 -10.48
CA TYR A 26 -5.85 6.43 -10.87
C TYR A 26 -5.06 7.23 -9.85
N LYS A 27 -3.94 6.68 -9.38
CA LYS A 27 -2.99 7.37 -8.50
C LYS A 27 -1.71 7.69 -9.26
N TYR A 28 -1.28 8.94 -9.25
CA TYR A 28 -0.01 9.38 -9.85
C TYR A 28 0.74 10.38 -8.97
N ILE A 29 2.02 10.61 -9.23
CA ILE A 29 2.82 11.66 -8.60
C ILE A 29 3.07 12.75 -9.63
N ASP A 30 2.64 13.97 -9.32
CA ASP A 30 2.82 15.11 -10.22
C ASP A 30 4.27 15.63 -10.24
N LYS A 31 4.53 16.65 -11.08
CA LYS A 31 5.85 17.28 -11.25
C LYS A 31 6.43 17.87 -9.96
N ASP A 32 5.57 18.16 -8.98
CA ASP A 32 5.94 18.72 -7.68
C ASP A 32 6.10 17.62 -6.60
N GLY A 33 6.05 16.34 -7.00
CA GLY A 33 6.15 15.20 -6.09
C GLY A 33 4.90 15.00 -5.23
N VAL A 34 3.76 15.58 -5.58
CA VAL A 34 2.50 15.42 -4.85
C VAL A 34 1.74 14.22 -5.41
N VAL A 35 1.30 13.33 -4.52
CA VAL A 35 0.41 12.22 -4.88
C VAL A 35 -0.97 12.79 -5.19
N ARG A 36 -1.46 12.52 -6.40
CA ARG A 36 -2.77 12.89 -6.90
C ARG A 36 -3.60 11.65 -7.18
N PHE A 37 -4.90 11.80 -7.02
CA PHE A 37 -5.90 10.80 -7.37
C PHE A 37 -6.85 11.40 -8.41
N THR A 38 -7.18 10.66 -9.46
CA THR A 38 -8.13 11.06 -10.50
C THR A 38 -8.97 9.86 -10.91
N ASP A 39 -10.25 10.08 -11.13
CA ASP A 39 -11.20 9.13 -11.73
C ASP A 39 -11.13 9.15 -13.26
N ASP A 40 -10.62 10.24 -13.84
CA ASP A 40 -10.45 10.42 -15.27
C ASP A 40 -8.98 10.13 -15.68
N PRO A 41 -8.71 9.05 -16.45
CA PRO A 41 -7.36 8.74 -16.94
C PRO A 41 -6.79 9.80 -17.88
N ALA A 42 -7.63 10.60 -18.55
CA ALA A 42 -7.18 11.67 -19.43
C ALA A 42 -6.50 12.82 -18.65
N ARG A 43 -6.84 12.98 -17.36
CA ARG A 43 -6.24 13.98 -16.47
C ARG A 43 -4.87 13.58 -15.94
N VAL A 44 -4.46 12.32 -16.14
CA VAL A 44 -3.08 11.92 -15.91
C VAL A 44 -2.23 12.44 -17.08
N PRO A 45 -1.19 13.25 -16.83
CA PRO A 45 -0.28 13.70 -17.88
C PRO A 45 0.27 12.52 -18.68
N GLU A 46 0.42 12.66 -20.00
CA GLU A 46 0.79 11.56 -20.92
C GLU A 46 2.03 10.79 -20.45
N ASP A 47 3.09 11.51 -20.04
CA ASP A 47 4.35 10.96 -19.54
C ASP A 47 4.19 10.10 -18.25
N LEU A 48 3.07 10.25 -17.54
CA LEU A 48 2.77 9.59 -16.28
C LEU A 48 1.69 8.50 -16.41
N ARG A 49 1.04 8.37 -17.58
CA ARG A 49 -0.02 7.36 -17.80
C ARG A 49 0.51 5.94 -17.67
N GLU A 50 1.72 5.67 -18.16
CA GLU A 50 2.36 4.34 -18.05
C GLU A 50 2.73 3.95 -16.60
N ARG A 51 2.88 4.93 -15.70
CA ARG A 51 3.29 4.72 -14.31
C ARG A 51 2.15 4.90 -13.30
N ALA A 52 1.00 5.37 -13.75
CA ALA A 52 -0.18 5.50 -12.91
C ALA A 52 -0.66 4.10 -12.53
N THR A 53 -0.77 3.83 -11.23
CA THR A 53 -1.31 2.57 -10.74
C THR A 53 -2.82 2.71 -10.58
N GLU A 54 -3.57 1.78 -11.15
CA GLU A 54 -5.00 1.64 -10.90
C GLU A 54 -5.22 1.24 -9.42
N TYR A 55 -5.96 2.07 -8.70
CA TYR A 55 -6.26 1.92 -7.29
C TYR A 55 -7.72 1.49 -7.14
N ILE A 56 -7.93 0.20 -6.88
CA ILE A 56 -9.23 -0.32 -6.44
C ILE A 56 -9.27 -0.19 -4.92
N GLY A 57 -10.15 0.66 -4.39
CA GLY A 57 -10.25 0.93 -2.96
C GLY A 57 -10.81 -0.27 -2.17
N SER A 58 -9.96 -1.22 -1.79
CA SER A 58 -10.34 -2.28 -0.83
C SER A 58 -9.85 -1.93 0.59
N SER A 59 -10.83 -1.65 1.46
CA SER A 59 -10.90 -1.56 2.94
C SER A 59 -9.63 -1.81 3.80
N PRO A 60 -9.40 -1.03 4.88
CA PRO A 60 -8.33 -1.31 5.85
C PRO A 60 -8.52 -2.70 6.50
N PRO A 61 -7.43 -3.46 6.77
CA PRO A 61 -7.55 -4.78 7.40
C PRO A 61 -8.13 -4.64 8.81
N SER A 62 -9.30 -5.26 9.00
CA SER A 62 -10.03 -5.37 10.27
C SER A 62 -9.16 -6.01 11.36
N GLN A 63 -9.15 -5.38 12.52
CA GLN A 63 -8.64 -5.96 13.76
C GLN A 63 -9.56 -7.10 14.27
N ALA A 64 -8.93 -7.99 15.04
CA ALA A 64 -9.48 -8.84 16.11
C ALA A 64 -10.12 -10.20 15.72
N PRO A 65 -10.25 -11.17 16.65
CA PRO A 65 -9.49 -11.43 17.89
C PRO A 65 -9.11 -12.93 18.11
N ALA A 66 -8.41 -13.15 19.23
CA ALA A 66 -7.98 -14.38 19.89
C ALA A 66 -8.98 -15.57 19.97
N ALA A 67 -8.44 -16.79 20.11
CA ALA A 67 -8.99 -17.79 21.04
C ALA A 67 -7.98 -18.93 21.30
N SER A 68 -7.98 -19.40 22.55
CA SER A 68 -7.02 -20.28 23.19
C SER A 68 -7.52 -21.74 23.28
N GLY A 69 -6.59 -22.71 23.13
CA GLY A 69 -6.58 -24.05 23.73
C GLY A 69 -7.52 -25.14 23.14
N PRO A 70 -7.42 -26.43 23.56
CA PRO A 70 -6.40 -27.12 24.37
C PRO A 70 -5.81 -28.40 23.71
N LEU A 71 -4.74 -28.97 24.30
CA LEU A 71 -4.19 -30.30 23.98
C LEU A 71 -5.21 -31.43 24.26
N PRO A 72 -4.99 -32.63 23.68
CA PRO A 72 -4.69 -33.75 24.57
C PRO A 72 -3.48 -34.61 24.16
N ALA A 73 -2.92 -35.24 25.18
CA ALA A 73 -1.77 -36.13 25.17
C ALA A 73 -2.10 -37.54 24.65
N GLY A 74 -1.08 -38.26 24.15
CA GLY A 74 -1.20 -39.69 23.82
C GLY A 74 0.06 -40.34 23.23
N VAL A 75 0.98 -40.77 24.13
CA VAL A 75 1.77 -42.02 24.12
C VAL A 75 2.68 -42.36 22.91
N THR A 76 3.99 -42.03 22.94
CA THR A 76 5.20 -42.88 23.26
C THR A 76 5.78 -43.73 22.08
N PRO A 77 7.01 -44.28 22.16
CA PRO A 77 8.21 -43.79 21.47
C PRO A 77 8.74 -44.76 20.40
N GLY A 78 9.40 -44.25 19.37
CA GLY A 78 10.08 -45.10 18.38
C GLY A 78 11.10 -44.30 17.60
N GLY A 79 12.38 -44.54 17.88
CA GLY A 79 13.50 -43.88 17.23
C GLY A 79 13.54 -44.14 15.73
N GLY A 80 13.75 -43.06 14.98
CA GLY A 80 13.95 -43.07 13.54
C GLY A 80 14.21 -41.65 13.06
N LYS A 81 15.47 -41.22 13.16
CA LYS A 81 16.03 -39.95 12.68
C LYS A 81 15.51 -39.56 11.29
N PRO A 82 15.10 -38.28 11.09
CA PRO A 82 15.67 -37.51 10.00
C PRO A 82 16.21 -36.19 10.57
N GLU A 83 17.44 -36.23 11.06
CA GLU A 83 18.23 -35.04 11.36
C GLU A 83 18.77 -34.50 10.03
N SER A 84 17.93 -33.78 9.29
CA SER A 84 18.35 -32.91 8.17
C SER A 84 17.27 -31.94 7.67
N ALA A 85 16.12 -31.82 8.33
CA ALA A 85 15.09 -30.84 7.95
C ALA A 85 14.98 -29.64 8.92
N SER A 86 15.53 -29.74 10.14
CA SER A 86 15.37 -28.68 11.17
C SER A 86 16.29 -27.49 10.95
N SER A 87 17.55 -27.72 10.58
CA SER A 87 18.57 -26.65 10.56
C SER A 87 18.35 -25.62 9.43
N GLU A 88 17.78 -26.04 8.30
CA GLU A 88 17.43 -25.13 7.19
C GLU A 88 16.21 -24.25 7.50
N ASN A 89 15.24 -24.78 8.24
CA ASN A 89 14.02 -24.05 8.57
C ASN A 89 14.29 -22.97 9.64
N ASP A 90 15.16 -23.26 10.59
CA ASP A 90 15.60 -22.29 11.60
C ASP A 90 16.45 -21.19 10.96
N SER A 91 17.39 -21.55 10.06
CA SER A 91 18.19 -20.57 9.31
C SER A 91 17.34 -19.64 8.42
N LYS A 92 16.30 -20.17 7.76
CA LYS A 92 15.37 -19.36 6.95
C LYS A 92 14.50 -18.43 7.79
N LYS A 93 14.05 -18.86 8.98
CA LYS A 93 13.30 -18.00 9.91
C LYS A 93 14.18 -16.85 10.41
N ASP A 94 15.42 -17.12 10.77
CA ASP A 94 16.36 -16.11 11.22
C ASP A 94 16.64 -15.08 10.11
N GLU A 95 16.85 -15.52 8.87
CA GLU A 95 17.01 -14.64 7.72
C GLU A 95 15.77 -13.74 7.48
N LEU A 96 14.56 -14.30 7.59
CA LEU A 96 13.32 -13.55 7.46
C LEU A 96 13.14 -12.52 8.59
N THR A 97 13.52 -12.84 9.83
CA THR A 97 13.43 -11.88 10.94
C THR A 97 14.41 -10.72 10.76
N VAL A 98 15.65 -11.01 10.35
CA VAL A 98 16.66 -9.98 10.03
C VAL A 98 16.17 -9.07 8.90
N ARG A 99 15.65 -9.64 7.82
CA ARG A 99 15.09 -8.87 6.70
C ARG A 99 13.91 -8.00 7.14
N ARG A 100 12.97 -8.52 7.95
CA ARG A 100 11.85 -7.72 8.48
C ARG A 100 12.33 -6.57 9.35
N ALA A 101 13.32 -6.80 10.21
CA ALA A 101 13.90 -5.76 11.07
C ALA A 101 14.59 -4.67 10.25
N ALA A 102 15.39 -5.05 9.23
CA ALA A 102 16.02 -4.12 8.31
C ALA A 102 14.99 -3.27 7.56
N LEU A 103 13.93 -3.91 7.07
CA LEU A 103 12.86 -3.24 6.32
C LEU A 103 12.07 -2.27 7.21
N LYS A 104 11.81 -2.64 8.47
CA LYS A 104 11.21 -1.73 9.46
C LYS A 104 12.10 -0.52 9.72
N SER A 105 13.41 -0.71 9.87
CA SER A 105 14.36 0.41 10.04
C SER A 105 14.37 1.34 8.82
N GLU A 106 14.35 0.78 7.61
CA GLU A 106 14.23 1.53 6.35
C GLU A 106 12.94 2.35 6.31
N HIS A 107 11.80 1.75 6.69
CA HIS A 107 10.52 2.44 6.80
C HIS A 107 10.58 3.60 7.79
N ASP A 108 11.07 3.37 9.01
CA ASP A 108 11.14 4.38 10.06
C ASP A 108 12.03 5.57 9.62
N ALA A 109 13.11 5.30 8.86
CA ALA A 109 13.93 6.34 8.25
C ALA A 109 13.19 7.12 7.14
N LEU A 110 12.43 6.44 6.28
CA LEU A 110 11.62 7.08 5.24
C LEU A 110 10.53 7.98 5.82
N ILE A 111 9.89 7.58 6.92
CA ILE A 111 8.88 8.42 7.59
C ILE A 111 9.52 9.70 8.16
N LYS A 112 10.64 9.58 8.88
CA LYS A 112 11.36 10.75 9.41
C LYS A 112 11.81 11.72 8.31
N GLU A 113 12.29 11.18 7.21
CA GLU A 113 12.69 11.96 6.03
C GLU A 113 11.49 12.72 5.44
N LYS A 114 10.36 12.04 5.26
CA LYS A 114 9.11 12.65 4.77
C LYS A 114 8.68 13.82 5.65
N GLU A 115 8.64 13.60 6.96
CA GLU A 115 8.26 14.64 7.91
C GLU A 115 9.19 15.86 7.84
N ARG A 116 10.50 15.65 7.64
CA ARG A 116 11.46 16.76 7.46
C ARG A 116 11.16 17.55 6.19
N ILE A 117 10.97 16.85 5.06
CA ILE A 117 10.65 17.47 3.77
C ILE A 117 9.36 18.29 3.87
N GLU A 118 8.32 17.75 4.51
CA GLU A 118 7.03 18.44 4.69
C GLU A 118 7.15 19.69 5.57
N LYS A 119 7.84 19.59 6.72
CA LYS A 119 8.10 20.73 7.60
C LYS A 119 8.87 21.83 6.90
N GLU A 120 9.94 21.49 6.20
CA GLU A 120 10.72 22.48 5.44
C GLU A 120 9.89 23.11 4.32
N THR A 121 9.10 22.32 3.59
CA THR A 121 8.20 22.83 2.53
C THR A 121 7.19 23.82 3.10
N GLU A 122 6.61 23.54 4.25
CA GLU A 122 5.70 24.45 4.93
C GLU A 122 6.39 25.76 5.34
N ILE A 123 7.58 25.68 5.94
CA ILE A 123 8.37 26.85 6.35
C ILE A 123 8.70 27.73 5.14
N PHE A 124 9.20 27.14 4.05
CA PHE A 124 9.64 27.90 2.88
C PHE A 124 8.47 28.42 2.05
N SER A 125 7.34 27.72 2.00
CA SER A 125 6.10 28.22 1.38
C SER A 125 5.50 29.41 2.16
N LYS A 126 5.52 29.37 3.49
CA LYS A 126 5.14 30.52 4.34
C LYS A 126 6.08 31.71 4.12
N ARG A 127 7.40 31.48 4.06
CA ARG A 127 8.39 32.53 3.77
C ARG A 127 8.19 33.14 2.38
N LEU A 128 7.84 32.33 1.38
CA LEU A 128 7.57 32.80 0.02
C LEU A 128 6.39 33.78 -0.03
N LYS A 129 5.35 33.54 0.78
CA LYS A 129 4.16 34.40 0.87
C LYS A 129 4.42 35.71 1.62
N THR A 130 5.34 35.71 2.58
CA THR A 130 5.50 36.81 3.57
C THR A 130 6.73 37.70 3.36
N ARG A 131 7.80 37.23 2.67
CA ARG A 131 9.05 37.98 2.54
C ARG A 131 9.19 38.70 1.19
N LYS A 132 9.86 39.87 1.22
CA LYS A 132 10.21 40.64 0.00
C LYS A 132 11.20 39.89 -0.91
N ARG A 133 12.11 39.08 -0.36
CA ARG A 133 13.13 38.32 -1.12
C ARG A 133 12.68 36.87 -1.32
N LYS A 134 11.94 36.65 -2.40
CA LYS A 134 11.28 35.35 -2.72
C LYS A 134 12.22 34.29 -3.31
N GLU A 135 13.33 34.71 -3.90
CA GLU A 135 14.22 33.84 -4.68
C GLU A 135 14.77 32.65 -3.88
N VAL A 136 15.29 32.92 -2.67
CA VAL A 136 15.83 31.86 -1.79
C VAL A 136 14.74 30.86 -1.41
N SER A 137 13.51 31.32 -1.17
CA SER A 137 12.38 30.44 -0.87
C SER A 137 11.97 29.60 -2.08
N ARG A 138 12.01 30.16 -3.29
CA ARG A 138 11.71 29.42 -4.53
C ARG A 138 12.74 28.31 -4.77
N SER A 139 14.02 28.67 -4.76
CA SER A 139 15.12 27.70 -4.95
C SER A 139 15.07 26.57 -3.92
N LYS A 140 14.79 26.89 -2.65
CA LYS A 140 14.66 25.84 -1.64
C LYS A 140 13.42 24.96 -1.83
N LEU A 141 12.31 25.51 -2.29
CA LEU A 141 11.11 24.71 -2.61
C LEU A 141 11.34 23.77 -3.79
N GLU A 142 12.13 24.19 -4.78
CA GLU A 142 12.55 23.34 -5.90
C GLU A 142 13.48 22.21 -5.44
N GLU A 143 14.46 22.52 -4.59
CA GLU A 143 15.30 21.48 -3.96
C GLU A 143 14.45 20.46 -3.17
N LEU A 144 13.47 20.95 -2.40
CA LEU A 144 12.55 20.10 -1.64
C LEU A 144 11.64 19.27 -2.54
N SER A 145 11.24 19.77 -3.72
CA SER A 145 10.48 18.97 -4.69
C SER A 145 11.32 17.82 -5.23
N VAL A 146 12.61 18.05 -5.52
CA VAL A 146 13.56 17.01 -5.92
C VAL A 146 13.75 15.98 -4.80
N GLN A 147 13.92 16.43 -3.55
CA GLN A 147 13.99 15.52 -2.39
C GLN A 147 12.71 14.68 -2.27
N LYS A 148 11.54 15.27 -2.51
CA LYS A 148 10.25 14.56 -2.46
C LYS A 148 10.11 13.51 -3.56
N MET A 149 10.57 13.81 -4.78
CA MET A 149 10.62 12.84 -5.88
C MET A 149 11.53 11.66 -5.53
N ASN A 150 12.73 11.93 -5.01
CA ASN A 150 13.67 10.90 -4.59
C ASN A 150 13.13 10.05 -3.43
N TRP A 151 12.51 10.70 -2.44
CA TRP A 151 11.82 10.01 -1.35
C TRP A 151 10.74 9.08 -1.89
N ASN A 152 9.92 9.55 -2.83
CA ASN A 152 8.85 8.74 -3.39
C ASN A 152 9.39 7.51 -4.14
N LYS A 153 10.46 7.68 -4.93
CA LYS A 153 11.14 6.54 -5.58
C LYS A 153 11.61 5.51 -4.57
N ARG A 154 12.29 5.95 -3.51
CA ARG A 154 12.75 5.06 -2.42
C ARG A 154 11.59 4.38 -1.69
N TYR A 155 10.47 5.08 -1.53
CA TYR A 155 9.28 4.51 -0.91
C TYR A 155 8.65 3.42 -1.79
N GLN A 156 8.63 3.60 -3.12
CA GLN A 156 8.21 2.54 -4.05
C GLN A 156 9.13 1.31 -3.98
N GLU A 157 10.46 1.52 -3.95
CA GLU A 157 11.42 0.43 -3.78
C GLU A 157 11.21 -0.32 -2.46
N TYR A 158 10.91 0.40 -1.37
CA TYR A 158 10.54 -0.20 -0.09
C TYR A 158 9.27 -1.07 -0.19
N GLU A 159 8.22 -0.58 -0.84
CA GLU A 159 6.98 -1.35 -1.03
C GLU A 159 7.21 -2.62 -1.85
N GLU A 160 8.03 -2.57 -2.90
CA GLU A 160 8.39 -3.75 -3.69
C GLU A 160 9.20 -4.76 -2.87
N LYS A 161 10.18 -4.30 -2.07
CA LYS A 161 10.93 -5.18 -1.15
C LYS A 161 10.01 -5.84 -0.12
N LYS A 162 9.07 -5.08 0.43
CA LYS A 162 8.07 -5.57 1.39
C LYS A 162 7.21 -6.65 0.76
N LYS A 163 6.67 -6.39 -0.42
CA LYS A 163 5.86 -7.36 -1.18
C LYS A 163 6.64 -8.62 -1.54
N ALA A 164 7.91 -8.49 -1.92
CA ALA A 164 8.78 -9.63 -2.19
C ALA A 164 9.01 -10.47 -0.92
N LEU A 165 9.22 -9.83 0.23
CA LEU A 165 9.40 -10.51 1.51
C LEU A 165 8.11 -11.23 1.97
N GLU A 166 6.95 -10.60 1.77
CA GLU A 166 5.64 -11.20 2.06
C GLU A 166 5.38 -12.43 1.17
N ARG A 167 5.69 -12.35 -0.13
CA ARG A 167 5.60 -13.50 -1.05
C ARG A 167 6.55 -14.63 -0.64
N ALA A 168 7.79 -14.30 -0.25
CA ALA A 168 8.76 -15.29 0.21
C ALA A 168 8.38 -15.94 1.54
N ALA A 169 7.59 -15.25 2.37
CA ALA A 169 7.08 -15.76 3.63
C ALA A 169 5.74 -16.51 3.50
N ALA A 170 5.09 -16.48 2.33
CA ALA A 170 3.83 -17.18 2.11
C ALA A 170 4.08 -18.70 2.00
N PRO A 171 3.29 -19.55 2.67
CA PRO A 171 3.41 -21.01 2.52
C PRO A 171 3.05 -21.43 1.09
N ASP A 172 3.86 -22.30 0.47
CA ASP A 172 3.57 -22.86 -0.85
C ASP A 172 2.27 -23.67 -0.77
N LYS A 173 1.22 -23.22 -1.48
CA LYS A 173 -0.09 -23.86 -1.49
C LYS A 173 -0.15 -25.08 -2.43
N ARG A 174 0.99 -25.60 -2.89
CA ARG A 174 1.06 -26.71 -3.87
C ARG A 174 0.99 -28.11 -3.27
N ASP A 175 0.83 -28.25 -1.95
CA ASP A 175 0.67 -29.53 -1.26
C ASP A 175 -0.75 -29.73 -0.68
N GLN A 176 -1.80 -29.51 -1.49
CA GLN A 176 -3.17 -29.97 -1.21
C GLN A 176 -3.82 -30.60 -2.43
#